data_AF-A0A7S0BX65-F1
#
_entry.id   AF-A0A7S0BX65-F1
#
_cell.length_a   1.000
_cell.length_b   1.000
_cell.length_c   1.000
_cell.angle_alpha   90.00
_cell.angle_beta   90.00
_cell.angle_gamma   90.00
#
_symmetry.space_group_name_H-M   'P 1'
#
loop_
_entity.id
_entity.type
_entity.pdbx_description
1 polymer ?
#
loop_
_entity_poly.entity_id
_entity_poly.type
_entity_poly.pdbx_seq_one_letter_code
_entity_poly.pdbx_strand_id
1 'polypeptide(L)'
;FNNHCIMKAIHQSSIWLWTLMLVHGTSSVSGFVVPGPITLDCRTARRIFPQKRFAQHSNEQDDDDLTLNDARTKRILLPLQLIASSLFLKSSPANAGIGTVAPFDVTRQEKFRGSIQNSVTMLRLNSTLRKRGYVKRNAIVATLKPKDGLVLRMAQDFGTAGEVVSLSDSSSFENYLQKCQDDKKRALVFYGQDVDISPEGDLSDITGKDLRSSEKLLVDSLALKGITDVTLVGGIVIHRAKSGGKDAGEDCFFPVAITSIRNGVTKDLFEKVFGDLETPRQSVVLLGL
;
A
#
# COMPACT_ATOMS: atom_id res chain seq x y z
N PHE A 1 9.50 -1.03 57.89
CA PHE A 1 8.67 -0.30 56.92
C PHE A 1 7.22 -0.67 57.17
N ASN A 2 6.42 0.29 57.63
CA ASN A 2 5.14 0.03 58.30
C ASN A 2 4.01 -0.36 57.33
N ASN A 3 3.36 -1.49 57.61
CA ASN A 3 2.14 -2.00 56.94
C ASN A 3 0.98 -0.98 56.93
N HIS A 4 1.05 0.05 57.78
CA HIS A 4 0.05 1.10 57.88
C HIS A 4 0.01 2.06 56.67
N CYS A 5 1.12 2.23 55.93
CA CYS A 5 1.13 3.09 54.74
C CYS A 5 0.50 2.41 53.50
N ILE A 6 0.63 1.09 53.39
CA ILE A 6 0.11 0.34 52.24
C ILE A 6 -1.43 0.31 52.27
N MET A 7 -2.03 0.18 53.45
CA MET A 7 -3.50 0.15 53.58
C MET A 7 -4.16 1.49 53.23
N LYS A 8 -3.50 2.63 53.50
CA LYS A 8 -4.01 3.96 53.11
C LYS A 8 -3.94 4.20 51.60
N ALA A 9 -2.91 3.68 50.93
CA ALA A 9 -2.77 3.80 49.48
C ALA A 9 -3.88 3.03 48.75
N ILE A 10 -4.17 1.78 49.17
CA ILE A 10 -5.21 0.94 48.54
C ILE A 10 -6.60 1.58 48.70
N HIS A 11 -6.88 2.20 49.85
CA HIS A 11 -8.19 2.81 50.09
C HIS A 11 -8.42 4.07 49.23
N GLN A 12 -7.38 4.87 48.96
CA GLN A 12 -7.49 6.03 48.06
C GLN A 12 -7.64 5.62 46.59
N SER A 13 -7.01 4.53 46.14
CA SER A 13 -7.16 4.04 44.76
C SER A 13 -8.57 3.55 44.46
N SER A 14 -9.24 2.94 45.44
CA SER A 14 -10.61 2.43 45.26
C SER A 14 -11.64 3.55 45.07
N ILE A 15 -11.48 4.69 45.74
CA ILE A 15 -12.41 5.82 45.65
C ILE A 15 -12.34 6.46 44.26
N TRP A 16 -11.14 6.60 43.69
CA TRP A 16 -10.97 7.14 42.33
C TRP A 16 -11.59 6.26 41.24
N LEU A 17 -11.58 4.94 41.41
CA LEU A 17 -12.14 4.01 40.42
C LEU A 17 -13.68 4.08 40.36
N TRP A 18 -14.33 4.32 41.50
CA TRP A 18 -15.79 4.48 41.57
C TRP A 18 -16.26 5.82 41.01
N THR A 19 -15.49 6.90 41.22
CA THR A 19 -15.84 8.22 40.63
C THR A 19 -15.72 8.21 39.11
N LEU A 20 -14.79 7.44 38.53
CA LEU A 20 -14.63 7.34 37.08
C LEU A 20 -15.80 6.61 36.39
N MET A 21 -16.40 5.64 37.09
CA MET A 21 -17.54 4.84 36.61
C MET A 21 -18.87 5.61 36.66
N LEU A 22 -19.00 6.61 37.52
CA LEU A 22 -20.23 7.42 37.63
C LEU A 22 -20.30 8.61 36.66
N VAL A 23 -19.16 9.04 36.10
CA VAL A 23 -19.11 10.21 35.20
C VAL A 23 -19.34 9.83 33.73
N HIS A 24 -19.20 8.55 33.35
CA HIS A 24 -19.47 8.09 32.00
C HIS A 24 -20.92 7.60 31.89
N GLY A 25 -21.81 8.59 31.74
CA GLY A 25 -23.22 8.40 31.43
C GLY A 25 -23.43 7.49 30.22
N THR A 26 -24.47 6.67 30.35
CA THR A 26 -24.96 5.72 29.36
C THR A 26 -25.38 6.40 28.06
N SER A 27 -24.50 6.40 27.05
CA SER A 27 -24.89 6.64 25.66
C SER A 27 -25.47 5.34 25.08
N SER A 28 -26.80 5.31 24.98
CA SER A 28 -27.60 4.29 24.31
C SER A 28 -27.23 4.22 22.82
N VAL A 29 -26.55 3.14 22.40
CA VAL A 29 -26.42 2.78 20.98
C VAL A 29 -27.43 1.68 20.69
N SER A 30 -28.57 2.09 20.12
CA SER A 30 -29.60 1.19 19.60
C SER A 30 -29.25 0.80 18.17
N GLY A 31 -29.24 -0.50 17.87
CA GLY A 31 -29.35 -1.01 16.49
C GLY A 31 -28.30 -2.02 16.05
N PHE A 32 -28.25 -3.20 16.68
CA PHE A 32 -27.71 -4.39 16.02
C PHE A 32 -28.87 -5.23 15.48
N VAL A 33 -29.00 -5.26 14.16
CA VAL A 33 -29.87 -6.21 13.45
C VAL A 33 -29.15 -7.56 13.42
N VAL A 34 -29.76 -8.55 14.04
CA VAL A 34 -29.33 -9.96 13.99
C VAL A 34 -29.70 -10.54 12.63
N PRO A 35 -28.76 -11.06 11.81
CA PRO A 35 -29.13 -11.87 10.65
C PRO A 35 -29.61 -13.24 11.13
N GLY A 36 -30.81 -13.62 10.71
CA GLY A 36 -31.37 -14.96 10.95
C GLY A 36 -30.59 -16.08 10.24
N PRO A 37 -30.84 -17.34 10.64
CA PRO A 37 -30.10 -18.49 10.11
C PRO A 37 -30.45 -18.74 8.64
N ILE A 38 -29.42 -18.76 7.79
CA ILE A 38 -29.52 -19.20 6.39
C ILE A 38 -29.48 -20.73 6.41
N THR A 39 -30.61 -21.36 6.12
CA THR A 39 -30.68 -22.78 5.77
C THR A 39 -29.97 -23.01 4.43
N LEU A 40 -28.80 -23.65 4.47
CA LEU A 40 -28.09 -24.17 3.31
C LEU A 40 -28.74 -25.49 2.87
N ASP A 41 -29.50 -25.43 1.78
CA ASP A 41 -30.06 -26.61 1.11
C ASP A 41 -28.96 -27.29 0.27
N CYS A 42 -28.40 -28.37 0.82
CA CYS A 42 -27.37 -29.18 0.19
C CYS A 42 -27.99 -30.19 -0.79
N ARG A 43 -28.44 -29.73 -1.96
CA ARG A 43 -28.76 -30.63 -3.08
C ARG A 43 -28.27 -30.05 -4.40
N THR A 44 -27.11 -30.52 -4.86
CA THR A 44 -26.90 -31.17 -6.17
C THR A 44 -25.39 -31.32 -6.38
N ALA A 45 -24.84 -32.45 -5.94
CA ALA A 45 -23.50 -32.87 -6.30
C ALA A 45 -23.51 -33.44 -7.74
N ARG A 46 -22.87 -32.74 -8.68
CA ARG A 46 -22.41 -33.35 -9.94
C ARG A 46 -20.89 -33.46 -9.92
N ARG A 47 -20.42 -34.71 -9.82
CA ARG A 47 -19.03 -35.13 -10.01
C ARG A 47 -18.62 -34.87 -11.47
N ILE A 48 -17.61 -34.04 -11.69
CA ILE A 48 -16.91 -33.97 -12.97
C ILE A 48 -15.42 -33.85 -12.68
N PHE A 49 -14.76 -34.95 -12.30
CA PHE A 49 -13.34 -35.15 -12.59
C PHE A 49 -13.05 -36.65 -12.73
N PRO A 50 -12.45 -37.10 -13.84
CA PRO A 50 -12.10 -38.49 -14.06
C PRO A 50 -10.83 -38.86 -13.26
N GLN A 51 -10.95 -39.93 -12.48
CA GLN A 51 -9.88 -40.51 -11.69
C GLN A 51 -8.94 -41.28 -12.62
N LYS A 52 -7.74 -40.75 -12.90
CA LYS A 52 -6.66 -41.52 -13.55
C LYS A 52 -6.11 -42.53 -12.54
N ARG A 53 -6.29 -43.82 -12.84
CA ARG A 53 -5.57 -44.93 -12.20
C ARG A 53 -4.08 -44.77 -12.47
N PHE A 54 -3.29 -44.58 -11.41
CA PHE A 54 -1.87 -44.89 -11.43
C PHE A 54 -1.69 -46.27 -10.83
N ALA A 55 -1.02 -47.14 -11.58
CA ALA A 55 -0.66 -48.49 -11.19
C ALA A 55 0.31 -48.44 -10.00
N GLN A 56 0.04 -49.27 -9.00
CA GLN A 56 0.93 -49.56 -7.89
C GLN A 56 2.10 -50.42 -8.39
N HIS A 57 3.32 -49.98 -8.13
CA HIS A 57 4.44 -50.88 -7.93
C HIS A 57 4.60 -51.05 -6.42
N SER A 58 4.38 -52.27 -5.94
CA SER A 58 4.74 -52.73 -4.62
C SER A 58 6.26 -52.88 -4.52
N ASN A 59 6.86 -52.33 -3.47
CA ASN A 59 7.94 -53.00 -2.77
C ASN A 59 7.82 -52.65 -1.28
N GLU A 60 7.71 -53.72 -0.50
CA GLU A 60 7.75 -53.76 0.94
C GLU A 60 9.09 -53.23 1.44
N GLN A 61 9.06 -52.36 2.46
CA GLN A 61 9.98 -52.49 3.59
C GLN A 61 9.44 -51.72 4.79
N ASP A 62 9.26 -52.46 5.88
CA ASP A 62 8.90 -51.98 7.21
C ASP A 62 9.91 -50.95 7.75
N ASP A 63 9.40 -49.94 8.46
CA ASP A 63 9.82 -49.66 9.84
C ASP A 63 8.89 -48.62 10.48
N ASP A 64 8.50 -48.93 11.71
CA ASP A 64 7.67 -48.13 12.61
C ASP A 64 8.22 -46.72 12.83
N ASP A 65 7.46 -45.69 12.46
CA ASP A 65 7.46 -44.43 13.22
C ASP A 65 6.11 -43.70 13.08
N LEU A 66 5.33 -43.74 14.16
CA LEU A 66 4.08 -43.01 14.36
C LEU A 66 4.35 -41.50 14.46
N THR A 67 4.74 -40.87 13.36
CA THR A 67 4.63 -39.42 13.22
C THR A 67 3.33 -39.09 12.50
N LEU A 68 2.35 -38.65 13.30
CA LEU A 68 1.13 -37.96 12.88
C LEU A 68 1.47 -36.66 12.12
N ASN A 69 2.09 -36.77 10.95
CA ASN A 69 2.29 -35.71 9.98
C ASN A 69 1.05 -35.60 9.10
N ASP A 70 -0.10 -35.35 9.75
CA ASP A 70 -1.34 -35.10 9.03
C ASP A 70 -1.24 -33.74 8.34
N ALA A 71 -1.26 -33.75 7.01
CA ALA A 71 -1.29 -32.56 6.17
C ALA A 71 -2.48 -31.65 6.49
N ARG A 72 -3.52 -32.15 7.18
CA ARG A 72 -4.59 -31.33 7.75
C ARG A 72 -4.13 -30.47 8.92
N THR A 73 -3.31 -30.99 9.83
CA THR A 73 -2.80 -30.24 10.99
C THR A 73 -1.92 -29.08 10.54
N LYS A 74 -1.11 -29.25 9.49
CA LYS A 74 -0.28 -28.18 8.91
C LYS A 74 -1.11 -27.05 8.27
N ARG A 75 -2.31 -27.33 7.74
CA ARG A 75 -3.20 -26.30 7.18
C ARG A 75 -3.90 -25.45 8.24
N ILE A 76 -4.03 -25.98 9.46
CA ILE A 76 -4.64 -25.25 10.59
C ILE A 76 -3.56 -24.48 11.38
N LEU A 77 -2.33 -25.01 11.45
CA LEU A 77 -1.24 -24.37 12.20
C LEU A 77 -0.68 -23.11 11.51
N LEU A 78 -0.63 -23.09 10.18
CA LEU A 78 -0.04 -21.99 9.40
C LEU A 78 -0.77 -20.64 9.59
N PRO A 79 -2.12 -20.58 9.55
CA PRO A 79 -2.84 -19.35 9.86
C PRO A 79 -2.64 -18.89 11.31
N LEU A 80 -2.55 -19.82 12.27
CA LEU A 80 -2.38 -19.51 13.69
C LEU A 80 -0.99 -18.95 14.01
N GLN A 81 0.07 -19.44 13.34
CA GLN A 81 1.40 -18.88 13.49
C GLN A 81 1.52 -17.47 12.86
N LEU A 82 0.76 -17.19 11.80
CA LEU A 82 0.67 -15.86 11.19
C LEU A 82 -0.08 -14.85 12.07
N ILE A 83 -1.13 -15.30 12.77
CA ILE A 83 -1.83 -14.47 13.77
C ILE A 83 -0.95 -14.25 15.00
N ALA A 84 -0.24 -15.27 15.48
CA ALA A 84 0.67 -15.14 16.63
C ALA A 84 1.84 -14.18 16.35
N SER A 85 2.42 -14.21 15.14
CA SER A 85 3.49 -13.29 14.74
C SER A 85 3.00 -11.84 14.56
N SER A 86 1.71 -11.62 14.28
CA SER A 86 1.12 -10.27 14.29
C SER A 86 0.91 -9.69 15.69
N LEU A 87 0.92 -10.52 16.74
CA LEU A 87 0.74 -10.09 18.14
C LEU A 87 2.07 -9.77 18.85
N PHE A 88 3.22 -10.14 18.27
CA PHE A 88 4.55 -9.90 18.86
C PHE A 88 5.35 -8.76 18.23
N LEU A 89 4.83 -8.09 17.20
CA LEU A 89 5.25 -6.72 16.87
C LEU A 89 4.53 -5.74 17.81
N LYS A 90 4.76 -5.90 19.11
CA LYS A 90 4.66 -4.78 20.05
C LYS A 90 5.89 -3.90 19.79
N SER A 91 5.85 -3.14 18.69
CA SER A 91 6.43 -1.80 18.77
C SER A 91 5.68 -1.14 19.92
N SER A 92 6.35 -0.95 21.05
CA SER A 92 5.81 -0.12 22.12
C SER A 92 5.23 1.12 21.47
N PRO A 93 3.92 1.42 21.63
CA PRO A 93 3.46 2.75 21.28
C PRO A 93 4.34 3.68 22.09
N ALA A 94 5.19 4.45 21.41
CA ALA A 94 5.82 5.58 22.04
C ALA A 94 4.67 6.35 22.72
N ASN A 95 4.80 6.56 24.03
CA ASN A 95 3.83 7.30 24.82
C ASN A 95 3.68 8.71 24.21
N ALA A 96 2.79 8.85 23.24
CA ALA A 96 2.27 10.13 22.84
C ALA A 96 1.36 10.57 23.97
N GLY A 97 1.79 11.61 24.68
CA GLY A 97 0.89 12.36 25.55
C GLY A 97 -0.41 12.63 24.81
N ILE A 98 -1.51 12.54 25.54
CA ILE A 98 -2.88 12.76 25.07
C ILE A 98 -2.94 13.90 24.03
N GLY A 99 -3.17 13.53 22.77
CA GLY A 99 -4.12 14.23 21.91
C GLY A 99 -3.64 15.30 20.94
N THR A 100 -2.34 15.58 20.77
CA THR A 100 -1.93 16.50 19.68
C THR A 100 -1.64 15.72 18.41
N VAL A 101 -2.58 15.76 17.46
CA VAL A 101 -2.33 15.29 16.08
C VAL A 101 -1.09 16.00 15.57
N ALA A 102 -0.13 15.25 15.02
CA ALA A 102 1.12 15.83 14.51
C ALA A 102 0.80 16.90 13.45
N PRO A 103 1.41 18.09 13.48
CA PRO A 103 1.11 19.17 12.53
C PRO A 103 1.21 18.73 11.07
N PHE A 104 2.19 17.89 10.74
CA PHE A 104 2.31 17.26 9.43
C PHE A 104 1.02 16.55 8.98
N ASP A 105 0.40 15.75 9.87
CA ASP A 105 -0.78 14.97 9.52
C ASP A 105 -1.99 15.86 9.32
N VAL A 106 -2.10 16.95 10.09
CA VAL A 106 -3.12 17.97 9.90
C VAL A 106 -2.96 18.64 8.55
N THR A 107 -1.78 19.18 8.24
CA THR A 107 -1.51 19.85 6.96
C THR A 107 -1.71 18.92 5.76
N ARG A 108 -1.20 17.68 5.87
CA ARG A 108 -1.36 16.66 4.84
C ARG A 108 -2.83 16.36 4.59
N GLN A 109 -3.62 16.14 5.66
CA GLN A 109 -5.05 15.86 5.52
C GLN A 109 -5.83 17.08 5.05
N GLU A 110 -5.42 18.30 5.39
CA GLU A 110 -6.10 19.51 4.94
C GLU A 110 -5.87 19.75 3.44
N LYS A 111 -4.61 19.72 2.99
CA LYS A 111 -4.22 20.09 1.62
C LYS A 111 -4.24 18.93 0.63
N PHE A 112 -3.99 17.72 1.09
CA PHE A 112 -3.90 16.51 0.27
C PHE A 112 -4.82 15.41 0.79
N ARG A 113 -6.13 15.72 0.85
CA ARG A 113 -7.19 14.75 1.17
C ARG A 113 -7.15 13.59 0.18
N GLY A 114 -6.91 12.38 0.67
CA GLY A 114 -6.70 11.19 -0.16
C GLY A 114 -5.23 10.81 -0.35
N SER A 115 -4.28 11.54 0.26
CA SER A 115 -2.89 11.07 0.33
C SER A 115 -2.77 9.85 1.25
N ILE A 116 -1.95 8.90 0.83
CA ILE A 116 -1.72 7.64 1.53
C ILE A 116 -0.23 7.40 1.71
N GLN A 117 0.15 6.59 2.70
CA GLN A 117 1.54 6.24 2.94
C GLN A 117 2.17 5.52 1.75
N ASN A 118 3.44 5.76 1.48
CA ASN A 118 4.16 5.14 0.36
C ASN A 118 4.11 3.60 0.40
N SER A 119 4.20 2.97 1.57
CA SER A 119 4.04 1.52 1.72
C SER A 119 2.66 1.00 1.26
N VAL A 120 1.59 1.75 1.55
CA VAL A 120 0.23 1.42 1.13
C VAL A 120 0.07 1.64 -0.37
N THR A 121 0.62 2.73 -0.91
CA THR A 121 0.67 3.01 -2.35
C THR A 121 1.36 1.87 -3.10
N MET A 122 2.52 1.44 -2.62
CA MET A 122 3.27 0.30 -3.15
C MET A 122 2.41 -0.96 -3.18
N LEU A 123 1.75 -1.30 -2.08
CA LEU A 123 0.93 -2.51 -1.99
C LEU A 123 -0.22 -2.51 -3.00
N ARG A 124 -0.90 -1.37 -3.15
CA ARG A 124 -2.04 -1.19 -4.07
C ARG A 124 -1.61 -1.27 -5.54
N LEU A 125 -0.56 -0.55 -5.89
CA LEU A 125 0.04 -0.58 -7.23
C LEU A 125 0.55 -2.00 -7.53
N ASN A 126 1.25 -2.64 -6.59
CA ASN A 126 1.79 -3.98 -6.75
C ASN A 126 0.69 -5.00 -7.07
N SER A 127 -0.39 -4.99 -6.30
CA SER A 127 -1.55 -5.86 -6.50
C SER A 127 -2.16 -5.69 -7.89
N THR A 128 -2.32 -4.45 -8.35
CA THR A 128 -2.95 -4.16 -9.64
C THR A 128 -2.03 -4.45 -10.82
N LEU A 129 -0.76 -4.04 -10.74
CA LEU A 129 0.22 -4.25 -11.80
C LEU A 129 0.52 -5.75 -11.99
N ARG A 130 0.62 -6.54 -10.91
CA ARG A 130 0.78 -8.00 -11.00
C ARG A 130 -0.40 -8.67 -11.69
N LYS A 131 -1.65 -8.28 -11.37
CA LYS A 131 -2.86 -8.77 -12.08
C LYS A 131 -2.84 -8.43 -13.58
N ARG A 132 -2.13 -7.36 -13.95
CA ARG A 132 -1.94 -6.92 -15.33
C ARG A 132 -0.73 -7.55 -16.01
N GLY A 133 -0.01 -8.43 -15.33
CA GLY A 133 1.13 -9.17 -15.86
C GLY A 133 2.48 -8.48 -15.71
N TYR A 134 2.59 -7.42 -14.90
CA TYR A 134 3.89 -6.83 -14.54
C TYR A 134 4.60 -7.75 -13.54
N VAL A 135 5.82 -8.15 -13.88
CA VAL A 135 6.72 -8.96 -13.08
C VAL A 135 8.14 -8.42 -13.23
N LYS A 136 9.01 -8.68 -12.25
CA LYS A 136 10.40 -8.19 -12.22
C LYS A 136 11.21 -8.41 -13.50
N ARG A 137 10.92 -9.50 -14.22
CA ARG A 137 11.60 -9.87 -15.47
C ARG A 137 11.09 -9.16 -16.73
N ASN A 138 9.88 -8.59 -16.70
CA ASN A 138 9.20 -8.07 -17.88
C ASN A 138 8.79 -6.60 -17.78
N ALA A 139 9.29 -5.87 -16.79
CA ALA A 139 8.99 -4.46 -16.62
C ALA A 139 10.29 -3.65 -16.46
N ILE A 140 10.28 -2.45 -17.02
CA ILE A 140 11.31 -1.43 -16.78
C ILE A 140 10.61 -0.25 -16.11
N VAL A 141 11.24 0.31 -15.07
CA VAL A 141 10.69 1.42 -14.30
C VAL A 141 11.50 2.68 -14.62
N ALA A 142 10.81 3.76 -14.96
CA ALA A 142 11.39 5.08 -15.17
C ALA A 142 10.66 6.13 -14.33
N THR A 143 11.31 7.27 -14.16
CA THR A 143 10.76 8.42 -13.45
C THR A 143 11.20 9.72 -14.12
N LEU A 144 10.35 10.75 -14.11
CA LEU A 144 10.78 12.09 -14.48
C LEU A 144 11.68 12.76 -13.44
N LYS A 145 11.85 12.15 -12.26
CA LYS A 145 12.63 12.74 -11.17
C LYS A 145 13.64 11.77 -10.56
N PRO A 146 14.94 12.10 -10.56
CA PRO A 146 15.93 11.30 -9.87
C PRO A 146 15.78 11.52 -8.35
N LYS A 147 15.64 10.44 -7.57
CA LYS A 147 15.72 10.36 -6.08
C LYS A 147 14.42 10.22 -5.27
N ASP A 148 13.31 9.81 -5.87
CA ASP A 148 12.15 9.42 -5.06
C ASP A 148 12.32 7.99 -4.48
N GLY A 149 12.20 7.87 -3.17
CA GLY A 149 12.25 6.59 -2.45
C GLY A 149 11.12 5.64 -2.84
N LEU A 150 9.94 6.16 -3.20
CA LEU A 150 8.82 5.36 -3.70
C LEU A 150 9.19 4.70 -5.04
N VAL A 151 9.73 5.48 -5.97
CA VAL A 151 10.16 4.99 -7.29
C VAL A 151 11.28 3.98 -7.17
N LEU A 152 12.26 4.22 -6.29
CA LEU A 152 13.35 3.27 -6.07
C LEU A 152 12.83 1.92 -5.54
N ARG A 153 11.89 1.94 -4.59
CA ARG A 153 11.21 0.71 -4.12
C ARG A 153 10.42 0.03 -5.25
N MET A 154 9.75 0.79 -6.11
CA MET A 154 9.09 0.24 -7.30
C MET A 154 10.04 -0.42 -8.29
N ALA A 155 11.18 0.20 -8.55
CA ALA A 155 12.19 -0.38 -9.42
C ALA A 155 12.79 -1.66 -8.83
N GLN A 156 12.83 -1.81 -7.50
CA GLN A 156 13.25 -3.06 -6.85
C GLN A 156 12.21 -4.19 -7.03
N ASP A 157 10.92 -3.85 -6.94
CA ASP A 157 9.81 -4.80 -7.05
C ASP A 157 9.51 -5.23 -8.50
N PHE A 158 9.62 -4.30 -9.45
CA PHE A 158 9.24 -4.52 -10.86
C PHE A 158 10.38 -4.37 -11.87
N GLY A 159 11.43 -3.62 -11.54
CA GLY A 159 12.51 -3.34 -12.48
C GLY A 159 13.56 -4.45 -12.54
N THR A 160 14.10 -4.68 -13.73
CA THR A 160 15.40 -5.34 -13.86
C THR A 160 16.49 -4.48 -13.21
N ALA A 161 17.06 -4.97 -12.11
CA ALA A 161 18.20 -4.40 -11.38
C ALA A 161 17.97 -3.10 -10.57
N GLY A 162 16.74 -2.64 -10.35
CA GLY A 162 16.51 -1.41 -9.56
C GLY A 162 17.01 -0.14 -10.24
N GLU A 163 17.31 -0.21 -11.54
CA GLU A 163 17.73 0.93 -12.35
C GLU A 163 16.50 1.81 -12.61
N VAL A 164 16.57 3.04 -12.10
CA VAL A 164 15.55 4.06 -12.30
C VAL A 164 16.07 5.01 -13.37
N VAL A 165 15.45 5.00 -14.55
CA VAL A 165 15.84 5.95 -15.61
C VAL A 165 15.23 7.30 -15.31
N SER A 166 16.09 8.30 -15.09
CA SER A 166 15.68 9.70 -14.98
C SER A 166 15.37 10.27 -16.36
N LEU A 167 14.13 10.68 -16.57
CA LEU A 167 13.64 11.25 -17.82
C LEU A 167 13.75 12.78 -17.81
N SER A 168 14.92 13.29 -17.42
CA SER A 168 15.22 14.73 -17.43
C SER A 168 15.20 15.30 -18.86
N ASP A 169 15.63 14.48 -19.81
CA ASP A 169 15.89 14.86 -21.20
C ASP A 169 15.16 13.92 -22.17
N SER A 170 14.73 14.46 -23.31
CA SER A 170 14.00 13.70 -24.34
C SER A 170 14.80 12.49 -24.83
N SER A 171 16.13 12.62 -24.97
CA SER A 171 17.00 11.51 -25.39
C SER A 171 17.03 10.35 -24.40
N SER A 172 17.02 10.63 -23.09
CA SER A 172 16.96 9.61 -22.04
C SER A 172 15.63 8.85 -22.07
N PHE A 173 14.54 9.54 -22.37
CA PHE A 173 13.24 8.91 -22.56
C PHE A 173 13.20 8.03 -23.80
N GLU A 174 13.72 8.51 -24.92
CA GLU A 174 13.79 7.71 -26.15
C GLU A 174 14.61 6.44 -25.96
N ASN A 175 15.77 6.53 -25.29
CA ASN A 175 16.61 5.37 -24.99
C ASN A 175 15.89 4.36 -24.07
N TYR A 176 15.16 4.85 -23.05
CA TYR A 176 14.34 4.01 -22.18
C TYR A 176 13.25 3.26 -22.95
N LEU A 177 12.57 3.98 -23.83
CA LEU A 177 11.51 3.44 -24.67
C LEU A 177 12.04 2.41 -25.67
N GLN A 178 13.18 2.68 -26.30
CA GLN A 178 13.86 1.74 -27.19
C GLN A 178 14.24 0.46 -26.43
N LYS A 179 14.82 0.57 -25.23
CA LYS A 179 15.14 -0.58 -24.36
C LYS A 179 13.91 -1.40 -24.03
N CYS A 180 12.75 -0.77 -23.81
CA CYS A 180 11.49 -1.48 -23.59
C CYS A 180 11.04 -2.27 -24.83
N GLN A 181 11.19 -1.68 -26.03
CA GLN A 181 10.83 -2.35 -27.29
C GLN A 181 11.76 -3.52 -27.60
N ASP A 182 13.07 -3.31 -27.50
CA ASP A 182 14.10 -4.32 -27.81
C ASP A 182 13.96 -5.55 -26.91
N ASP A 183 13.76 -5.32 -25.61
CA ASP A 183 13.60 -6.39 -24.62
C ASP A 183 12.17 -6.96 -24.57
N LYS A 184 11.23 -6.39 -25.35
CA LYS A 184 9.77 -6.68 -25.27
C LYS A 184 9.23 -6.56 -23.84
N LYS A 185 9.71 -5.57 -23.10
CA LYS A 185 9.33 -5.29 -21.71
C LYS A 185 8.23 -4.23 -21.64
N ARG A 186 7.44 -4.30 -20.58
CA ARG A 186 6.40 -3.33 -20.23
C ARG A 186 7.05 -2.10 -19.63
N ALA A 187 6.64 -0.92 -20.08
CA ALA A 187 7.10 0.34 -19.49
C ALA A 187 6.22 0.70 -18.28
N LEU A 188 6.85 1.11 -17.19
CA LEU A 188 6.20 1.72 -16.03
C LEU A 188 6.87 3.07 -15.75
N VAL A 189 6.14 4.16 -15.90
CA VAL A 189 6.69 5.52 -15.77
C VAL A 189 6.01 6.24 -14.63
N PHE A 190 6.80 6.69 -13.65
CA PHE A 190 6.36 7.59 -12.59
C PHE A 190 6.59 9.03 -13.00
N TYR A 191 5.57 9.86 -12.81
CA TYR A 191 5.68 11.30 -13.05
C TYR A 191 4.95 12.04 -11.94
N GLY A 192 5.47 13.20 -11.57
CA GLY A 192 4.96 13.83 -10.38
C GLY A 192 5.61 15.14 -10.01
N GLN A 193 4.99 15.74 -9.02
CA GLN A 193 5.51 16.87 -8.27
C GLN A 193 5.89 16.41 -6.87
N ASP A 194 6.75 17.17 -6.20
CA ASP A 194 7.14 16.89 -4.83
C ASP A 194 6.82 18.11 -3.98
N VAL A 195 6.50 17.87 -2.73
CA VAL A 195 6.27 18.91 -1.74
C VAL A 195 6.81 18.45 -0.40
N ASP A 196 7.51 19.32 0.29
CA ASP A 196 7.96 19.09 1.66
C ASP A 196 6.96 19.72 2.63
N ILE A 197 6.61 18.98 3.68
CA ILE A 197 5.88 19.52 4.83
C ILE A 197 6.83 19.54 6.02
N SER A 198 7.03 20.72 6.61
CA SER A 198 7.86 20.92 7.79
C SER A 198 7.26 20.22 9.02
N PRO A 199 8.05 19.97 10.08
CA PRO A 199 7.52 19.47 11.35
C PRO A 199 6.45 20.37 11.96
N GLU A 200 6.52 21.68 11.69
CA GLU A 200 5.58 22.70 12.12
C GLU A 200 4.29 22.69 11.29
N GLY A 201 4.27 21.96 10.16
CA GLY A 201 3.13 21.84 9.26
C GLY A 201 3.14 22.85 8.12
N ASP A 202 4.25 23.56 7.89
CA ASP A 202 4.39 24.49 6.76
C ASP A 202 4.67 23.74 5.47
N LEU A 203 4.03 24.14 4.37
CA LEU A 203 4.31 23.61 3.04
C LEU A 203 5.43 24.38 2.36
N SER A 204 6.36 23.64 1.76
CA SER A 204 7.25 24.20 0.74
C SER A 204 6.50 24.46 -0.56
N ASP A 205 7.15 25.22 -1.45
CA ASP A 205 6.73 25.32 -2.84
C ASP A 205 6.71 23.93 -3.48
N ILE A 206 5.73 23.72 -4.36
CA ILE A 206 5.60 22.47 -5.11
C ILE A 206 6.65 22.46 -6.21
N THR A 207 7.53 21.46 -6.16
CA THR A 207 8.60 21.33 -7.14
C THR A 207 8.22 20.32 -8.22
N GLY A 208 8.61 20.59 -9.47
CA GLY A 208 8.37 19.71 -10.60
C GLY A 208 7.42 20.29 -11.64
N LYS A 209 7.32 19.60 -12.78
CA LYS A 209 6.45 20.02 -13.88
C LYS A 209 4.99 19.76 -13.53
N ASP A 210 4.09 20.57 -14.09
CA ASP A 210 2.66 20.32 -14.01
C ASP A 210 2.31 18.89 -14.46
N LEU A 211 1.46 18.23 -13.68
CA LEU A 211 1.10 16.83 -13.87
C LEU A 211 0.41 16.59 -15.21
N ARG A 212 -0.54 17.46 -15.59
CA ARG A 212 -1.29 17.32 -16.85
C ARG A 212 -0.39 17.54 -18.06
N SER A 213 0.45 18.57 -17.98
CA SER A 213 1.42 18.88 -19.02
C SER A 213 2.41 17.74 -19.21
N SER A 214 2.88 17.15 -18.10
CA SER A 214 3.78 15.99 -18.12
C SER A 214 3.12 14.75 -18.70
N GLU A 215 1.87 14.44 -18.30
CA GLU A 215 1.12 13.31 -18.86
C GLU A 215 0.91 13.47 -20.36
N LYS A 216 0.47 14.64 -20.81
CA LYS A 216 0.25 14.91 -22.23
C LYS A 216 1.54 14.73 -23.04
N LEU A 217 2.66 15.31 -22.57
CA LEU A 217 3.96 15.16 -23.23
C LEU A 217 4.39 13.68 -23.33
N LEU A 218 4.17 12.90 -22.28
CA LEU A 218 4.47 11.46 -22.28
C LEU A 218 3.57 10.70 -23.26
N VAL A 219 2.27 10.95 -23.24
CA VAL A 219 1.30 10.30 -24.14
C VAL A 219 1.62 10.61 -25.60
N ASP A 220 1.88 11.88 -25.93
CA ASP A 220 2.22 12.33 -27.28
C ASP A 220 3.52 11.66 -27.76
N SER A 221 4.54 11.60 -26.90
CA SER A 221 5.81 10.95 -27.19
C SER A 221 5.67 9.42 -27.38
N LEU A 222 4.81 8.78 -26.61
CA LEU A 222 4.54 7.33 -26.72
C LEU A 222 3.79 6.99 -28.00
N ALA A 223 2.84 7.84 -28.41
CA ALA A 223 2.10 7.68 -29.65
C ALA A 223 3.03 7.72 -30.87
N LEU A 224 4.00 8.65 -30.88
CA LEU A 224 5.00 8.77 -31.95
C LEU A 224 5.91 7.55 -32.08
N LYS A 225 6.23 6.88 -30.96
CA LYS A 225 7.17 5.74 -30.94
C LYS A 225 6.49 4.38 -31.14
N GLY A 226 5.16 4.34 -31.27
CA GLY A 226 4.41 3.10 -31.51
C GLY A 226 4.47 2.11 -30.34
N ILE A 227 4.63 2.59 -29.11
CA ILE A 227 4.76 1.71 -27.94
C ILE A 227 3.39 1.27 -27.46
N THR A 228 3.27 -0.04 -27.29
CA THR A 228 1.98 -0.70 -27.13
C THR A 228 1.70 -1.15 -25.70
N ASP A 229 2.59 -1.00 -24.73
CA ASP A 229 2.29 -1.40 -23.34
C ASP A 229 3.04 -0.52 -22.32
N VAL A 230 2.42 0.61 -21.97
CA VAL A 230 2.93 1.55 -20.97
C VAL A 230 1.90 1.74 -19.87
N THR A 231 2.36 1.83 -18.62
CA THR A 231 1.56 2.36 -17.52
C THR A 231 2.24 3.60 -16.97
N LEU A 232 1.49 4.70 -16.91
CA LEU A 232 1.89 5.98 -16.36
C LEU A 232 1.25 6.11 -14.97
N VAL A 233 2.04 6.48 -13.96
CA VAL A 233 1.58 6.72 -12.60
C VAL A 233 1.92 8.16 -12.23
N GLY A 234 0.88 8.98 -12.11
CA GLY A 234 0.93 10.41 -11.84
C GLY A 234 0.51 10.74 -10.41
N GLY A 235 1.29 11.54 -9.69
CA GLY A 235 0.89 12.04 -8.37
C GLY A 235 1.84 13.04 -7.75
N ILE A 236 1.56 13.39 -6.50
CA ILE A 236 2.40 14.29 -5.71
C ILE A 236 3.05 13.48 -4.58
N VAL A 237 4.37 13.52 -4.50
CA VAL A 237 5.12 12.93 -3.39
C VAL A 237 5.20 13.97 -2.28
N ILE A 238 4.72 13.60 -1.10
CA ILE A 238 4.69 14.46 0.08
C ILE A 238 5.78 13.97 1.02
N HIS A 239 6.88 14.69 1.02
CA HIS A 239 8.01 14.44 1.89
C HIS A 239 7.75 15.04 3.26
N ARG A 240 8.10 14.27 4.29
CA ARG A 240 8.17 14.81 5.63
C ARG A 240 9.58 15.34 5.87
N ALA A 241 9.69 16.64 6.15
CA ALA A 241 10.99 17.27 6.38
C ALA A 241 11.74 16.57 7.53
N LYS A 242 12.96 16.11 7.23
CA LYS A 242 13.72 15.16 8.07
C LYS A 242 14.51 15.83 9.20
N SER A 243 13.94 16.77 9.93
CA SER A 243 14.61 17.34 11.10
C SER A 243 14.60 16.39 12.33
N GLY A 244 13.81 15.30 12.30
CA GLY A 244 13.54 14.43 13.46
C GLY A 244 14.31 13.10 13.56
N GLY A 245 15.31 12.82 12.71
CA GLY A 245 16.03 11.53 12.74
C GLY A 245 15.19 10.33 12.26
N LYS A 246 15.53 9.10 12.73
CA LYS A 246 14.91 7.83 12.27
C LYS A 246 13.40 7.72 12.50
N ASP A 247 12.85 8.55 13.39
CA ASP A 247 11.43 8.53 13.79
C ASP A 247 10.57 9.50 12.99
N ALA A 248 11.11 10.12 11.93
CA ALA A 248 10.36 11.07 11.11
C ALA A 248 9.06 10.46 10.55
N GLY A 249 8.98 9.15 10.30
CA GLY A 249 7.81 8.50 9.71
C GLY A 249 7.93 8.32 8.20
N GLU A 250 6.90 7.77 7.57
CA GLU A 250 6.92 7.47 6.13
C GLU A 250 6.38 8.64 5.30
N ASP A 251 7.05 8.90 4.18
CA ASP A 251 6.56 9.80 3.13
C ASP A 251 5.20 9.32 2.60
N CYS A 252 4.40 10.27 2.12
CA CYS A 252 3.08 9.99 1.57
C CYS A 252 3.05 10.26 0.06
N PHE A 253 2.10 9.62 -0.61
CA PHE A 253 1.81 9.83 -2.02
C PHE A 253 0.36 10.25 -2.16
N PHE A 254 0.14 11.34 -2.89
CA PHE A 254 -1.16 11.79 -3.32
C PHE A 254 -1.38 11.38 -4.78
N PRO A 255 -2.13 10.29 -5.04
CA PRO A 255 -2.33 9.81 -6.40
C PRO A 255 -3.25 10.76 -7.16
N VAL A 256 -2.88 11.08 -8.40
CA VAL A 256 -3.67 11.96 -9.27
C VAL A 256 -4.15 11.23 -10.53
N ALA A 257 -3.31 10.39 -11.13
CA ALA A 257 -3.63 9.68 -12.35
C ALA A 257 -2.95 8.32 -12.41
N ILE A 258 -3.62 7.31 -12.96
CA ILE A 258 -2.98 6.08 -13.40
C ILE A 258 -3.53 5.70 -14.77
N THR A 259 -2.70 5.84 -15.78
CA THR A 259 -3.11 5.66 -17.17
C THR A 259 -2.36 4.47 -17.76
N SER A 260 -3.08 3.49 -18.29
CA SER A 260 -2.47 2.36 -19.01
C SER A 260 -2.77 2.47 -20.50
N ILE A 261 -1.73 2.50 -21.30
CA ILE A 261 -1.80 2.57 -22.76
C ILE A 261 -1.45 1.20 -23.30
N ARG A 262 -2.42 0.52 -23.90
CA ARG A 262 -2.25 -0.80 -24.51
C ARG A 262 -2.73 -0.85 -25.94
N ASN A 263 -1.82 -1.13 -26.88
CA ASN A 263 -2.11 -1.17 -28.32
C ASN A 263 -2.86 0.10 -28.79
N GLY A 264 -2.41 1.29 -28.36
CA GLY A 264 -3.07 2.57 -28.64
C GLY A 264 -4.36 2.83 -27.85
N VAL A 265 -4.86 1.86 -27.09
CA VAL A 265 -6.03 2.03 -26.23
C VAL A 265 -5.60 2.55 -24.86
N THR A 266 -6.00 3.76 -24.55
CA THR A 266 -5.81 4.38 -23.23
C THR A 266 -6.91 3.93 -22.27
N LYS A 267 -6.52 3.48 -21.08
CA LYS A 267 -7.43 3.05 -20.02
C LYS A 267 -7.02 3.68 -18.69
N ASP A 268 -7.95 4.39 -18.08
CA ASP A 268 -7.82 4.86 -16.71
C ASP A 268 -7.90 3.68 -15.74
N LEU A 269 -6.94 3.60 -14.83
CA LEU A 269 -6.84 2.60 -13.77
C LEU A 269 -7.03 3.21 -12.38
N PHE A 270 -7.22 4.52 -12.26
CA PHE A 270 -7.30 5.21 -10.98
C PHE A 270 -8.33 4.57 -10.05
N GLU A 271 -9.59 4.44 -10.50
CA GLU A 271 -10.68 3.85 -9.71
C GLU A 271 -10.36 2.40 -9.28
N LYS A 272 -9.60 1.65 -10.08
CA LYS A 272 -9.22 0.27 -9.75
C LYS A 272 -8.16 0.17 -8.67
N VAL A 273 -7.31 1.18 -8.53
CA VAL A 273 -6.18 1.19 -7.59
C VAL A 273 -6.50 2.01 -6.34
N PHE A 274 -7.24 3.10 -6.52
CA PHE A 274 -7.46 4.17 -5.56
C PHE A 274 -8.93 4.62 -5.51
N GLY A 275 -9.89 3.83 -6.02
CA GLY A 275 -11.31 4.22 -6.06
C GLY A 275 -11.98 4.41 -4.71
N ASP A 276 -11.34 3.98 -3.62
CA ASP A 276 -11.74 4.26 -2.24
C ASP A 276 -11.22 5.59 -1.70
N LEU A 277 -10.25 6.22 -2.39
CA LEU A 277 -9.73 7.52 -2.00
C LEU A 277 -10.63 8.61 -2.55
N GLU A 278 -10.74 9.72 -1.82
CA GLU A 278 -11.38 10.92 -2.37
C GLU A 278 -10.67 11.29 -3.67
N THR A 279 -11.39 11.18 -4.79
CA THR A 279 -10.86 11.59 -6.08
C THR A 279 -10.45 13.05 -5.99
N PRO A 280 -9.25 13.43 -6.45
CA PRO A 280 -8.86 14.83 -6.50
C PRO A 280 -9.96 15.60 -7.24
N ARG A 281 -10.66 16.50 -6.55
CA ARG A 281 -11.54 17.44 -7.25
C ARG A 281 -10.61 18.19 -8.20
N GLN A 282 -10.87 18.11 -9.51
CA GLN A 282 -10.02 18.68 -10.57
C GLN A 282 -9.71 20.18 -10.37
N SER A 283 -10.43 20.86 -9.48
CA SER A 283 -10.20 22.25 -9.05
C SER A 283 -9.02 22.44 -8.10
N VAL A 284 -8.40 21.39 -7.56
CA VAL A 284 -7.16 21.47 -6.74
C VAL A 284 -5.93 21.11 -7.59
N VAL A 285 -5.98 21.40 -8.89
CA VAL A 285 -4.75 21.73 -9.62
C VAL A 285 -4.36 23.11 -9.10
N LEU A 286 -3.40 23.12 -8.17
CA LEU A 286 -2.87 24.31 -7.50
C LEU A 286 -2.38 25.31 -8.54
N LEU A 287 -3.30 26.19 -8.96
CA LEU A 287 -3.00 27.44 -9.65
C LEU A 287 -2.31 28.34 -8.62
N GLY A 288 -0.98 28.34 -8.64
CA GLY A 288 -0.15 29.34 -7.97
C GLY A 288 -0.44 29.53 -6.48
N LEU A 289 0.18 28.69 -5.66
CA LEU A 289 0.76 29.20 -4.42
C LEU A 289 2.23 29.52 -4.72
#